data_AF-A0A917RH85-F1
#
_entry.id   AF-A0A917RH85-F1
#
_cell.length_a   1.000
_cell.length_b   1.000
_cell.length_c   1.000
_cell.angle_alpha   90.00
_cell.angle_beta   90.00
_cell.angle_gamma   90.00
#
_symmetry.space_group_name_H-M   'P 1'
#
loop_
_entity.id
_entity.type
_entity.pdbx_description
1 polymer ?
#
loop_
_entity_poly.entity_id
_entity_poly.type
_entity_poly.pdbx_seq_one_letter_code
_entity_poly.pdbx_strand_id
1 'polypeptide(L)'
;MAAAQADRDELMEELEGAIGVDDNWLDWLDPNEATGTGATAAAQQLAAANDSALQGDAQPTEVNGFPGYEVEIQTNYTVGDSIIPGTEAQEATAQATAVIEPRCDFDVPDDPLDLVQLDCGGQIIEIDPEDFVLGDLPDASVLFSVYLVE
;
A
#
# COMPACT_ATOMS: atom_id res chain seq x y z
N MET A 1 -2.27 1.45 -7.09
CA MET A 1 -2.54 0.02 -7.36
C MET A 1 -3.20 -0.56 -6.12
N ALA A 2 -4.23 -1.42 -6.26
CA ALA A 2 -4.98 -1.93 -5.10
C ALA A 2 -4.18 -2.86 -4.17
N ALA A 3 -3.25 -3.67 -4.70
CA ALA A 3 -2.40 -4.53 -3.86
C ALA A 3 -1.58 -3.72 -2.84
N ALA A 4 -0.76 -2.79 -3.31
CA ALA A 4 0.03 -1.92 -2.43
C ALA A 4 -0.83 -1.01 -1.51
N GLN A 5 -2.07 -0.68 -1.92
CA GLN A 5 -2.98 0.05 -1.05
C GLN A 5 -3.50 -0.83 0.09
N ALA A 6 -3.80 -2.10 -0.16
CA ALA A 6 -4.25 -3.02 0.88
C ALA A 6 -3.20 -3.22 1.98
N ASP A 7 -1.93 -3.36 1.60
CA ASP A 7 -0.83 -3.48 2.57
C ASP A 7 -0.59 -2.20 3.35
N ARG A 8 -0.72 -1.04 2.70
CA ARG A 8 -0.69 0.24 3.41
C ARG A 8 -1.80 0.32 4.45
N ASP A 9 -2.99 -0.15 4.09
CA ASP A 9 -4.15 -0.12 4.99
C ASP A 9 -3.95 -1.13 6.14
N GLU A 10 -3.30 -2.28 5.89
CA GLU A 10 -2.88 -3.24 6.94
C GLU A 10 -1.89 -2.61 7.94
N LEU A 11 -0.84 -1.92 7.45
CA LEU A 11 0.11 -1.21 8.32
C LEU A 11 -0.59 -0.19 9.22
N MET A 12 -1.58 0.52 8.69
CA MET A 12 -2.37 1.48 9.47
C MET A 12 -3.22 0.80 10.54
N GLU A 13 -3.89 -0.30 10.20
CA GLU A 13 -4.72 -1.04 11.15
C GLU A 13 -3.89 -1.60 12.31
N GLU A 14 -2.69 -2.12 12.03
CA GLU A 14 -1.80 -2.65 13.06
C GLU A 14 -1.14 -1.54 13.89
N LEU A 15 -0.73 -0.43 13.26
CA LEU A 15 -0.26 0.78 13.96
C LEU A 15 -1.32 1.31 14.94
N GLU A 16 -2.57 1.44 14.49
CA GLU A 16 -3.72 1.87 15.30
C GLU A 16 -3.94 0.96 16.52
N GLY A 17 -3.73 -0.36 16.35
CA GLY A 17 -3.87 -1.34 17.42
C GLY A 17 -2.70 -1.37 18.41
N ALA A 18 -1.52 -0.91 18.00
CA ALA A 18 -0.28 -1.01 18.76
C ALA A 18 -0.01 0.21 19.65
N ILE A 19 -0.36 1.43 19.23
CA ILE A 19 -0.07 2.66 19.99
C ILE A 19 -0.70 2.59 21.39
N GLY A 20 0.12 2.80 22.43
CA GLY A 20 -0.31 2.73 23.84
C GLY A 20 -0.55 1.30 24.37
N VAL A 21 -0.29 0.27 23.55
CA VAL A 21 -0.47 -1.15 23.90
C VAL A 21 0.83 -1.94 23.78
N ASP A 22 1.57 -1.75 22.69
CA ASP A 22 2.86 -2.40 22.40
C ASP A 22 3.98 -1.35 22.40
N ASP A 23 5.09 -1.68 23.04
CA ASP A 23 6.26 -0.80 23.12
C ASP A 23 6.94 -0.60 21.75
N ASN A 24 6.68 -1.47 20.77
CA ASN A 24 7.25 -1.43 19.42
C ASN A 24 6.28 -0.90 18.37
N TRP A 25 5.28 -0.11 18.76
CA TRP A 25 4.29 0.43 17.82
C TRP A 25 4.90 1.20 16.63
N LEU A 26 6.09 1.80 16.81
CA LEU A 26 6.83 2.49 15.76
C LEU A 26 7.31 1.56 14.63
N ASP A 27 7.44 0.25 14.87
CA ASP A 27 7.85 -0.72 13.85
C ASP A 27 6.82 -0.76 12.71
N TRP A 28 5.55 -0.51 12.98
CA TRP A 28 4.48 -0.44 11.97
C TRP A 28 4.60 0.75 11.02
N LEU A 29 5.52 1.69 11.25
CA LEU A 29 5.89 2.72 10.28
C LEU A 29 6.90 2.21 9.23
N ASP A 30 7.51 1.04 9.44
CA ASP A 30 8.29 0.34 8.43
C ASP A 30 7.35 -0.44 7.50
N PRO A 31 7.31 -0.15 6.19
CA PRO A 31 6.43 -0.87 5.27
C PRO A 31 6.77 -2.37 5.13
N ASN A 32 7.92 -2.83 5.63
CA ASN A 32 8.29 -4.25 5.63
C ASN A 32 7.51 -5.09 6.66
N GLU A 33 6.83 -4.46 7.61
CA GLU A 33 6.01 -5.18 8.60
C GLU A 33 4.67 -5.68 8.02
N ALA A 34 4.26 -5.18 6.86
CA ALA A 34 3.06 -5.66 6.17
C ALA A 34 3.20 -7.13 5.77
N THR A 35 2.17 -7.95 6.02
CA THR A 35 2.18 -9.37 5.68
C THR A 35 1.80 -9.64 4.22
N GLY A 36 1.11 -8.71 3.56
CA GLY A 36 0.63 -8.87 2.20
C GLY A 36 -0.63 -9.73 2.05
N THR A 37 -1.30 -10.07 3.16
CA THR A 37 -2.39 -11.04 3.16
C THR A 37 -3.57 -10.59 2.27
N GLY A 38 -3.82 -9.28 2.19
CA GLY A 38 -4.90 -8.69 1.38
C GLY A 38 -4.55 -8.37 -0.07
N ALA A 39 -3.26 -8.34 -0.43
CA ALA A 39 -2.76 -7.75 -1.67
C ALA A 39 -3.38 -8.36 -2.94
N THR A 40 -3.34 -9.68 -3.05
CA THR A 40 -3.86 -10.41 -4.21
C THR A 40 -5.37 -10.23 -4.37
N ALA A 41 -6.13 -10.31 -3.27
CA ALA A 41 -7.58 -10.14 -3.32
C ALA A 41 -7.96 -8.72 -3.77
N ALA A 42 -7.26 -7.71 -3.28
CA ALA A 42 -7.47 -6.33 -3.68
C ALA A 42 -7.14 -6.10 -5.17
N ALA A 43 -6.02 -6.68 -5.66
CA ALA A 43 -5.66 -6.63 -7.08
C ALA A 43 -6.71 -7.32 -7.96
N GLN A 44 -7.22 -8.48 -7.56
CA GLN A 44 -8.29 -9.19 -8.28
C GLN A 44 -9.58 -8.38 -8.36
N GLN A 45 -9.99 -7.75 -7.25
CA GLN A 45 -11.19 -6.90 -7.22
C GLN A 45 -11.03 -5.69 -8.15
N LEU A 46 -9.88 -5.02 -8.13
CA LEU A 46 -9.61 -3.90 -9.02
C LEU A 46 -9.57 -4.34 -10.49
N ALA A 47 -8.96 -5.48 -10.81
CA ALA A 47 -8.94 -6.02 -12.17
C ALA A 47 -10.37 -6.31 -12.65
N ALA A 48 -11.18 -6.98 -11.83
CA ALA A 48 -12.58 -7.30 -12.15
C ALA A 48 -13.43 -6.03 -12.36
N ALA A 49 -13.19 -4.97 -11.59
CA ALA A 49 -13.84 -3.67 -11.79
C ALA A 49 -13.48 -2.99 -13.11
N ASN A 50 -12.39 -3.40 -13.76
CA ASN A 50 -11.93 -2.92 -15.07
C ASN A 50 -12.16 -3.96 -16.19
N ASP A 51 -13.12 -4.87 -16.02
CA ASP A 51 -13.42 -5.96 -16.97
C ASP A 51 -12.17 -6.75 -17.37
N SER A 52 -11.28 -6.97 -16.40
CA SER A 52 -9.99 -7.64 -16.59
C SER A 52 -9.83 -8.75 -15.54
N ALA A 53 -8.93 -9.69 -15.82
CA ALA A 53 -8.55 -10.76 -14.91
C ALA A 53 -7.08 -10.59 -14.50
N LEU A 54 -6.82 -10.66 -13.20
CA LEU A 54 -5.46 -10.77 -12.68
C LEU A 54 -4.85 -12.09 -13.17
N GLN A 55 -3.65 -12.00 -13.73
CA GLN A 55 -2.86 -13.14 -14.16
C GLN A 55 -2.01 -13.61 -12.98
N GLY A 56 -2.49 -14.63 -12.28
CA GLY A 56 -1.84 -15.14 -11.07
C GLY A 56 -2.17 -14.32 -9.82
N ASP A 57 -1.16 -14.14 -8.96
CA ASP A 57 -1.24 -13.41 -7.70
C ASP A 57 -0.48 -12.08 -7.80
N ALA A 58 -0.74 -11.14 -6.88
CA ALA A 58 0.10 -9.96 -6.75
C ALA A 58 1.48 -10.38 -6.25
N GLN A 59 2.52 -10.17 -7.06
CA GLN A 59 3.87 -10.64 -6.74
C GLN A 59 4.57 -9.61 -5.85
N PRO A 60 5.01 -9.99 -4.63
CA PRO A 60 5.84 -9.11 -3.81
C PRO A 60 7.12 -8.76 -4.56
N THR A 61 7.51 -7.50 -4.49
CA THR A 61 8.74 -6.99 -5.09
C THR A 61 9.32 -5.88 -4.22
N GLU A 62 10.57 -5.52 -4.49
CA GLU A 62 11.24 -4.41 -3.83
C GLU A 62 11.84 -3.48 -4.89
N VAL A 63 11.52 -2.19 -4.81
CA VAL A 63 12.06 -1.18 -5.72
C VAL A 63 12.60 -0.02 -4.90
N ASN A 64 13.86 0.33 -5.12
CA ASN A 64 14.59 1.37 -4.36
C ASN A 64 14.63 1.14 -2.83
N GLY A 65 14.57 -0.12 -2.38
CA GLY A 65 14.55 -0.46 -0.96
C GLY A 65 13.18 -0.38 -0.30
N PHE A 66 12.12 -0.16 -1.08
CA PHE A 66 10.74 -0.15 -0.60
C PHE A 66 9.97 -1.38 -1.10
N PRO A 67 9.19 -2.03 -0.22
CA PRO A 67 8.36 -3.16 -0.62
C PRO A 67 7.22 -2.68 -1.51
N GLY A 68 6.72 -3.58 -2.33
CA GLY A 68 5.70 -3.30 -3.32
C GLY A 68 5.15 -4.55 -3.98
N TYR A 69 4.32 -4.33 -4.99
CA TYR A 69 3.68 -5.38 -5.75
C TYR A 69 3.79 -5.14 -7.24
N GLU A 70 4.10 -6.21 -7.97
CA GLU A 70 3.92 -6.32 -9.41
C GLU A 70 2.64 -7.10 -9.70
N VAL A 71 1.83 -6.60 -10.62
CA VAL A 71 0.61 -7.26 -11.08
C VAL A 71 0.58 -7.30 -12.59
N GLU A 72 0.11 -8.41 -13.15
CA GLU A 72 -0.22 -8.54 -14.56
C GLU A 72 -1.72 -8.76 -14.69
N ILE A 73 -2.37 -8.02 -15.60
CA ILE A 73 -3.79 -8.17 -15.91
C ILE A 73 -3.99 -8.46 -17.39
N GLN A 74 -5.07 -9.15 -17.70
CA GLN A 74 -5.56 -9.37 -19.06
C GLN A 74 -6.99 -8.87 -19.18
N THR A 75 -7.32 -8.14 -20.24
CA THR A 75 -8.70 -7.71 -20.49
C THR A 75 -9.57 -8.91 -20.86
N ASN A 76 -10.78 -9.00 -20.29
CA ASN A 76 -11.78 -10.00 -20.69
C ASN A 76 -12.54 -9.60 -21.98
N TYR A 77 -12.12 -8.50 -22.59
CA TYR A 77 -12.62 -7.99 -23.86
C TYR A 77 -11.46 -7.83 -24.84
N THR A 78 -11.79 -7.89 -26.12
CA THR A 78 -10.81 -7.78 -27.18
C THR A 78 -10.49 -6.33 -27.49
N VAL A 79 -9.24 -6.04 -27.82
CA VAL A 79 -8.82 -4.70 -28.24
C VAL A 79 -9.24 -4.44 -29.68
N GLY A 80 -10.51 -4.11 -29.84
CA GLY A 80 -11.06 -3.43 -31.01
C GLY A 80 -12.17 -4.16 -31.75
N ASP A 81 -13.26 -3.43 -32.01
CA ASP A 81 -14.03 -3.55 -33.27
C ASP A 81 -13.14 -3.06 -34.42
N SER A 82 -12.05 -3.78 -34.69
CA SER A 82 -11.09 -3.35 -35.70
C SER A 82 -11.65 -3.60 -37.09
N ILE A 83 -11.71 -2.53 -37.90
CA ILE A 83 -11.95 -2.63 -39.35
C ILE A 83 -10.84 -3.45 -40.03
N ILE A 84 -9.70 -3.66 -39.35
CA ILE A 84 -8.57 -4.46 -39.82
C ILE A 84 -8.79 -5.94 -39.44
N PRO A 85 -9.00 -6.83 -40.43
CA PRO A 85 -9.19 -8.26 -40.17
C PRO A 85 -8.03 -8.85 -39.36
N GLY A 86 -8.34 -9.62 -38.31
CA GLY A 86 -7.36 -10.40 -37.53
C GLY A 86 -6.97 -9.86 -36.16
N THR A 87 -7.55 -8.74 -35.71
CA THR A 87 -7.37 -8.21 -34.33
C THR A 87 -8.61 -8.38 -33.45
N GLU A 88 -9.70 -8.89 -34.03
CA GLU A 88 -11.03 -9.03 -33.42
C GLU A 88 -11.06 -9.97 -32.20
N ALA A 89 -10.04 -10.83 -32.05
CA ALA A 89 -9.93 -11.85 -31.00
C ALA A 89 -8.75 -11.62 -30.04
N GLN A 90 -8.02 -10.51 -30.14
CA GLN A 90 -6.84 -10.26 -29.30
C GLN A 90 -7.25 -9.55 -28.01
N GLU A 91 -6.93 -10.14 -26.86
CA GLU A 91 -7.03 -9.51 -25.54
C GLU A 91 -5.75 -8.73 -25.24
N ALA A 92 -5.86 -7.63 -24.50
CA ALA A 92 -4.70 -6.86 -24.07
C ALA A 92 -4.19 -7.35 -22.72
N THR A 93 -2.87 -7.31 -22.55
CA THR A 93 -2.21 -7.47 -21.25
C THR A 93 -1.60 -6.15 -20.81
N ALA A 94 -1.58 -5.92 -19.50
CA ALA A 94 -0.91 -4.80 -18.89
C ALA A 94 -0.21 -5.25 -17.61
N GLN A 95 0.97 -4.71 -17.38
CA GLN A 95 1.74 -4.92 -16.16
C GLN A 95 1.93 -3.59 -15.46
N ALA A 96 1.90 -3.61 -14.14
CA ALA A 96 2.14 -2.45 -13.31
C ALA A 96 2.85 -2.87 -12.03
N THR A 97 3.75 -2.01 -11.57
CA THR A 97 4.44 -2.18 -10.30
C THR A 97 4.16 -0.97 -9.42
N ALA A 98 3.84 -1.18 -8.14
CA ALA A 98 3.64 -0.13 -7.17
C ALA A 98 4.45 -0.42 -5.91
N VAL A 99 4.95 0.63 -5.27
CA VAL A 99 5.66 0.55 -4.00
C VAL A 99 4.94 1.32 -2.90
N ILE A 100 5.27 0.96 -1.66
CA ILE A 100 4.83 1.61 -0.44
C ILE A 100 6.05 2.29 0.18
N GLU A 101 6.06 3.62 0.19
CA GLU A 101 7.17 4.42 0.74
C GLU A 101 6.70 5.13 2.02
N PRO A 102 7.40 4.96 3.15
CA PRO A 102 7.11 5.71 4.36
C PRO A 102 7.43 7.19 4.12
N ARG A 103 6.62 8.07 4.68
CA ARG A 103 6.72 9.52 4.44
C ARG A 103 7.27 10.28 5.65
N CYS A 104 7.36 9.62 6.79
CA CYS A 104 7.61 10.24 8.08
C CYS A 104 9.05 10.02 8.52
N ASP A 105 9.69 11.10 8.94
CA ASP A 105 10.92 11.07 9.71
C ASP A 105 10.59 11.29 11.19
N PHE A 106 11.25 10.54 12.08
CA PHE A 106 11.04 10.64 13.52
C PHE A 106 12.29 10.21 14.30
N ASP A 107 12.40 10.71 15.52
CA ASP A 107 13.40 10.24 16.48
C ASP A 107 12.77 9.15 17.34
N VAL A 108 13.50 8.04 17.55
CA VAL A 108 13.06 6.96 18.44
C VAL A 108 13.13 7.48 19.88
N PRO A 109 12.02 7.46 20.65
CA PRO A 109 12.02 7.95 22.02
C PRO A 109 12.81 7.02 22.95
N ASP A 110 13.27 7.55 24.08
CA ASP A 110 13.93 6.75 25.12
C ASP A 110 12.93 5.85 25.87
N ASP A 111 11.69 6.31 26.03
CA ASP A 111 10.55 5.57 26.59
C ASP A 111 9.45 5.44 25.52
N PRO A 112 8.91 4.24 25.25
CA PRO A 112 7.85 4.04 24.25
C PRO A 112 6.53 4.77 24.58
N LEU A 113 6.37 5.27 25.81
CA LEU A 113 5.24 6.09 26.23
C LEU A 113 5.48 7.60 26.10
N ASP A 114 6.70 8.03 25.77
CA ASP A 114 6.97 9.45 25.54
C ASP A 114 6.24 9.96 24.29
N LEU A 115 5.92 11.26 24.30
CA LEU A 115 5.37 11.96 23.13
C LEU A 115 6.32 11.85 21.94
N VAL A 116 5.84 11.29 20.84
CA VAL A 116 6.59 11.16 19.58
C VAL A 116 6.11 12.18 18.56
N GLN A 117 7.05 12.82 17.89
CA GLN A 117 6.79 13.74 16.78
C GLN A 117 7.18 13.09 15.45
N LEU A 118 6.21 12.95 14.56
CA LEU A 118 6.43 12.47 13.19
C LEU A 118 6.41 13.68 12.24
N ASP A 119 7.49 13.87 11.46
CA ASP A 119 7.53 14.83 10.35
C ASP A 119 7.25 14.10 9.04
N CYS A 120 6.00 14.16 8.59
CA CYS A 120 5.53 13.49 7.38
C CYS A 120 5.49 14.43 6.19
N GLY A 121 6.68 14.77 5.66
CA GLY A 121 6.83 15.68 4.53
C GLY A 121 6.42 17.12 4.83
N GLY A 122 6.77 17.61 6.03
CA GLY A 122 6.47 18.96 6.52
C GLY A 122 5.16 19.07 7.28
N GLN A 123 4.39 17.99 7.39
CA GLN A 123 3.26 17.90 8.30
C GLN A 123 3.72 17.24 9.61
N ILE A 124 3.68 18.01 10.69
CA ILE A 124 4.02 17.54 12.02
C ILE A 124 2.81 16.88 12.66
N ILE A 125 2.97 15.65 13.10
CA ILE A 125 1.97 14.87 13.85
C ILE A 125 2.57 14.55 15.21
N GLU A 126 1.82 14.81 16.27
CA GLU A 126 2.23 14.50 17.63
C GLU A 126 1.37 13.32 18.11
N ILE A 127 2.03 12.23 18.51
CA ILE A 127 1.39 11.04 19.05
C ILE A 127 1.80 10.93 20.51
N ASP A 128 0.83 11.00 21.40
CA ASP A 128 0.99 10.71 22.82
C ASP A 128 0.45 9.30 23.10
N PRO A 129 1.30 8.29 23.30
CA PRO A 129 0.85 6.92 23.53
C PRO A 129 0.00 6.75 24.80
N GLU A 130 0.16 7.62 25.81
CA GLU A 130 -0.61 7.53 27.06
C GLU A 130 -2.05 8.08 26.93
N ASP A 131 -2.30 9.00 25.99
CA ASP A 131 -3.62 9.61 25.74
C ASP A 131 -4.14 9.36 24.32
N PHE A 132 -3.59 8.34 23.63
CA PHE A 132 -3.89 8.07 22.24
C PHE A 132 -5.38 7.72 22.00
N VAL A 133 -5.97 8.36 20.99
CA VAL A 133 -7.24 7.94 20.39
C VAL A 133 -7.10 7.79 18.87
N LEU A 134 -7.90 6.90 18.27
CA LEU A 134 -7.85 6.62 16.82
C LEU A 134 -7.97 7.88 15.92
N GLY A 135 -8.59 8.95 16.42
CA GLY A 135 -8.72 10.22 15.68
C GLY A 135 -7.45 11.06 15.62
N ASP A 136 -6.39 10.70 16.36
CA ASP A 136 -5.12 11.41 16.39
C ASP A 136 -4.23 11.05 15.19
N LEU A 137 -4.43 9.87 14.59
CA LEU A 137 -3.76 9.50 13.36
C LEU A 137 -4.37 10.21 12.15
N PRO A 138 -3.54 10.67 11.21
CA PRO A 138 -4.03 11.18 9.93
C PRO A 138 -4.48 10.03 9.02
N ASP A 139 -5.00 10.37 7.84
CA ASP A 139 -5.17 9.39 6.76
C ASP A 139 -3.87 8.64 6.45
N ALA A 140 -3.97 7.35 6.13
CA ALA A 140 -2.87 6.48 5.71
C ALA A 140 -1.92 7.12 4.69
N SER A 141 -2.47 7.92 3.77
CA SER A 141 -1.72 8.61 2.71
C SER A 141 -0.74 9.68 3.22
N VAL A 142 -0.91 10.15 4.44
CA VAL A 142 0.01 11.07 5.11
C VAL A 142 1.24 10.33 5.61
N LEU A 143 1.05 9.13 6.18
CA LEU A 143 2.12 8.31 6.73
C LEU A 143 2.86 7.52 5.64
N PHE A 144 2.14 7.07 4.62
CA PHE A 144 2.67 6.22 3.55
C PHE A 144 2.23 6.71 2.18
N SER A 145 3.19 6.78 1.26
CA SER A 145 2.95 7.03 -0.16
C SER A 145 2.81 5.71 -0.90
N VAL A 146 1.82 5.60 -1.78
CA VAL A 146 1.70 4.48 -2.72
C VAL A 146 1.70 5.04 -4.14
N TYR A 147 2.71 4.65 -4.93
CA TYR A 147 2.88 5.14 -6.29
C TYR A 147 3.32 4.04 -7.25
N LEU A 148 3.05 4.26 -8.54
CA LEU A 148 3.48 3.37 -9.60
C LEU A 148 4.94 3.64 -9.95
N VAL A 149 5.69 2.58 -10.21
CA VAL A 149 7.05 2.62 -10.72
C VAL A 149 7.08 2.00 -12.13
N GLU A 150 7.91 2.58 -13.00
CA GLU A 150 8.15 2.12 -14.39
C GLU A 150 9.35 1.17 -14.48
#